data_AF-S2XGL5-F1
#
_entry.id   AF-S2XGL5-F1
#
_cell.length_a   1.000
_cell.length_b   1.000
_cell.length_c   1.000
_cell.angle_alpha   90.00
_cell.angle_beta   90.00
_cell.angle_gamma   90.00
#
_symmetry.space_group_name_H-M   'P 1'
#
loop_
_entity.id
_entity.type
_entity.pdbx_description
1 polymer ?
#
loop_
_entity_poly.entity_id
_entity_poly.type
_entity_poly.pdbx_seq_one_letter_code
_entity_poly.pdbx_strand_id
1 'polypeptide(L)'
;MQAIGASILITVLFSFIIGFFNIPSFNGYIVFQMILTYVSLGYFSVKWNPKTPYTAAFLGATIVSILSILTSYFLLNVLVLWDPAGIGRSMTWAVLLTLLVAIITVYMKQRKAGTLV
;
A
#
# COMPACT_ATOMS: atom_id res chain seq x y z
N MET A 1 2.37 11.45 8.02
CA MET A 1 1.15 11.60 7.20
C MET A 1 1.43 11.75 5.70
N GLN A 2 2.52 12.42 5.28
CA GLN A 2 2.85 12.60 3.86
C GLN A 2 2.90 11.27 3.06
N ALA A 3 3.42 10.18 3.66
CA ALA A 3 3.53 8.86 3.01
C ALA A 3 2.19 8.27 2.56
N ILE A 4 1.14 8.49 3.36
CA ILE A 4 -0.23 8.04 3.05
C ILE A 4 -0.78 8.86 1.88
N GLY A 5 -0.65 10.18 1.94
CA GLY A 5 -1.13 11.06 0.86
C GLY A 5 -0.46 10.79 -0.48
N ALA A 6 0.85 10.56 -0.49
CA ALA A 6 1.58 10.33 -1.74
C ALA A 6 1.35 8.95 -2.34
N SER A 7 1.20 7.91 -1.51
CA SER A 7 0.81 6.58 -2.00
C SER A 7 -0.58 6.64 -2.63
N ILE A 8 -1.55 7.30 -2.00
CA ILE A 8 -2.88 7.51 -2.58
C ILE A 8 -2.81 8.29 -3.90
N LEU A 9 -2.06 9.40 -3.96
CA LEU A 9 -1.92 10.18 -5.21
C LEU A 9 -1.32 9.35 -6.35
N ILE A 10 -0.30 8.55 -6.06
CA ILE A 10 0.32 7.66 -7.03
C ILE A 10 -0.66 6.60 -7.49
N THR A 11 -1.43 6.02 -6.57
CA THR A 11 -2.49 5.07 -6.90
C THR A 11 -3.54 5.71 -7.81
N VAL A 12 -3.98 6.94 -7.53
CA VAL A 12 -4.96 7.66 -8.38
C VAL A 12 -4.39 7.91 -9.77
N LEU A 13 -3.16 8.43 -9.88
CA LEU A 13 -2.51 8.70 -11.16
C LEU A 13 -2.33 7.42 -11.98
N PHE A 14 -1.85 6.34 -11.36
CA PHE A 14 -1.69 5.06 -12.06
C PHE A 14 -3.02 4.44 -12.45
N SER A 15 -4.05 4.53 -11.60
CA SER A 15 -5.40 4.04 -11.94
C SER A 15 -5.96 4.80 -13.14
N PHE A 16 -5.74 6.11 -13.20
CA PHE A 16 -6.14 6.93 -14.33
C PHE A 16 -5.44 6.52 -15.62
N ILE A 17 -4.11 6.33 -15.58
CA ILE A 17 -3.33 5.87 -16.74
C ILE A 17 -3.78 4.48 -17.19
N ILE A 18 -3.97 3.55 -16.25
CA ILE A 18 -4.41 2.19 -16.55
C ILE A 18 -5.83 2.18 -17.12
N GLY A 19 -6.70 3.10 -16.71
CA GLY A 19 -8.04 3.26 -17.28
C GLY A 19 -8.06 3.50 -18.78
N PHE A 20 -6.97 3.98 -19.39
CA PHE A 20 -6.84 4.10 -20.86
C PHE A 20 -6.50 2.77 -21.54
N PHE A 21 -6.00 1.79 -20.80
CA PHE A 21 -5.71 0.45 -21.29
C PHE A 21 -6.86 -0.49 -20.94
N ASN A 22 -7.47 -1.10 -21.95
CA ASN A 22 -8.56 -2.06 -21.75
C ASN A 22 -7.98 -3.37 -21.18
N ILE A 23 -7.78 -3.43 -19.86
CA ILE A 23 -7.28 -4.63 -19.17
C ILE A 23 -8.43 -5.65 -19.08
N PRO A 24 -8.26 -6.85 -19.69
CA PRO A 24 -9.35 -7.83 -19.79
C PRO A 24 -9.66 -8.54 -18.45
N SER A 25 -8.79 -8.44 -17.44
CA SER A 25 -8.97 -9.09 -16.15
C SER A 25 -9.13 -8.10 -14.99
N PHE A 26 -10.37 -7.94 -14.53
CA PHE A 26 -10.71 -7.11 -13.37
C PHE A 26 -9.93 -7.52 -12.10
N ASN A 27 -9.73 -8.82 -11.88
CA ASN A 27 -8.94 -9.32 -10.76
C ASN A 27 -7.46 -8.95 -10.85
N GLY A 28 -6.89 -8.95 -12.07
CA GLY A 28 -5.48 -8.57 -12.28
C GLY A 28 -5.26 -7.09 -11.96
N TYR A 29 -6.22 -6.24 -12.33
CA TYR A 29 -6.20 -4.81 -12.02
C TYR A 29 -6.17 -4.55 -10.51
N ILE A 30 -7.05 -5.21 -9.74
CA ILE A 30 -7.12 -5.04 -8.28
C ILE A 30 -5.81 -5.47 -7.61
N VAL A 31 -5.26 -6.62 -8.00
CA VAL A 31 -3.99 -7.13 -7.42
C VAL A 31 -2.83 -6.18 -7.76
N PHE A 32 -2.75 -5.71 -9.00
CA PHE A 32 -1.71 -4.77 -9.40
C PHE A 32 -1.81 -3.45 -8.62
N GLN A 33 -3.03 -2.92 -8.47
CA GLN A 33 -3.27 -1.70 -7.73
C GLN A 33 -2.98 -1.84 -6.23
N MET A 34 -3.29 -3.00 -5.65
CA MET A 34 -2.90 -3.35 -4.29
C MET A 34 -1.37 -3.29 -4.15
N ILE A 35 -0.64 -4.02 -4.99
CA ILE A 35 0.83 -4.03 -4.95
C ILE A 35 1.37 -2.61 -5.08
N LEU A 36 0.92 -1.83 -6.06
CA LEU A 36 1.42 -0.48 -6.31
C LEU A 36 1.18 0.46 -5.11
N THR A 37 0.01 0.40 -4.50
CA THR A 37 -0.36 1.24 -3.34
C THR A 37 0.49 0.91 -2.12
N TYR A 38 0.61 -0.37 -1.78
CA TYR A 38 1.31 -0.78 -0.56
C TYR A 38 2.84 -0.79 -0.72
N VAL A 39 3.37 -1.06 -1.93
CA VAL A 39 4.79 -0.86 -2.25
C VAL A 39 5.17 0.61 -2.13
N SER A 40 4.41 1.50 -2.78
CA SER A 40 4.69 2.93 -2.71
C SER A 40 4.63 3.45 -1.28
N LEU A 41 3.63 3.02 -0.50
CA LEU A 41 3.50 3.37 0.91
C LEU A 41 4.70 2.90 1.75
N GLY A 42 5.19 1.67 1.53
CA GLY A 42 6.37 1.15 2.21
C GLY A 42 7.62 1.98 1.89
N TYR A 43 7.81 2.29 0.61
CA TYR A 43 8.93 3.12 0.15
C TYR A 43 8.89 4.54 0.72
N PHE A 44 7.75 5.23 0.62
CA PHE A 44 7.60 6.60 1.13
C PHE A 44 7.66 6.67 2.66
N SER A 45 7.22 5.63 3.36
CA SER A 45 7.35 5.56 4.82
C SER A 45 8.81 5.60 5.26
N VAL A 46 9.70 4.88 4.58
CA VAL A 46 11.15 4.92 4.85
C VAL A 46 11.79 6.25 4.44
N LYS A 47 11.34 6.81 3.30
CA LYS A 47 11.88 8.07 2.78
C LYS A 47 11.57 9.24 3.70
N TRP A 48 10.34 9.35 4.20
CA TRP A 48 9.86 10.49 4.97
C TRP A 48 9.85 10.31 6.49
N ASN A 49 9.90 9.07 6.99
CA ASN A 49 10.00 8.78 8.43
C ASN A 49 11.24 7.92 8.72
N PRO A 50 12.47 8.43 8.50
CA PRO A 50 13.70 7.64 8.67
C PRO A 50 13.97 7.20 10.11
N LYS A 51 13.39 7.89 11.12
CA LYS A 51 13.55 7.53 12.54
C LYS A 51 12.70 6.32 12.95
N THR A 52 11.52 6.16 12.35
CA THR A 52 10.54 5.11 12.69
C THR A 52 9.90 4.48 11.45
N PRO A 53 10.70 3.91 10.53
CA PRO A 53 10.23 3.46 9.21
C PRO A 53 9.19 2.34 9.29
N TYR A 54 9.39 1.36 10.18
CA TYR A 54 8.51 0.20 10.32
C TYR A 54 7.16 0.58 10.92
N THR A 55 7.16 1.41 11.96
CA THR A 55 5.93 1.90 12.59
C THR A 55 5.12 2.77 11.62
N ALA A 56 5.80 3.62 10.85
CA ALA A 56 5.15 4.44 9.83
C ALA A 56 4.54 3.60 8.70
N ALA A 57 5.26 2.56 8.24
CA ALA A 57 4.76 1.61 7.24
C ALA A 57 3.55 0.82 7.75
N PHE A 58 3.62 0.29 8.97
CA PHE A 58 2.53 -0.46 9.59
C PHE A 58 1.26 0.39 9.77
N LEU A 59 1.38 1.55 10.44
CA LEU A 59 0.24 2.44 10.67
C LEU A 59 -0.31 2.97 9.34
N GLY A 60 0.57 3.30 8.39
CA GLY A 60 0.17 3.69 7.05
C GLY A 60 -0.67 2.61 6.37
N ALA A 61 -0.19 1.37 6.34
CA ALA A 61 -0.88 0.25 5.70
C ALA A 61 -2.25 0.00 6.35
N THR A 62 -2.32 0.02 7.67
CA THR A 62 -3.58 -0.14 8.41
C THR A 62 -4.57 0.96 8.07
N ILE A 63 -4.15 2.24 8.09
CA ILE A 63 -5.03 3.37 7.76
C ILE A 63 -5.51 3.30 6.32
N VAL A 64 -4.61 3.04 5.36
CA VAL A 64 -4.98 2.92 3.94
C VAL A 64 -5.97 1.78 3.74
N SER A 65 -5.76 0.64 4.40
CA SER A 65 -6.66 -0.52 4.30
C SER A 65 -8.05 -0.22 4.86
N ILE A 66 -8.13 0.47 6.01
CA ILE A 66 -9.40 0.92 6.58
C ILE A 66 -10.10 1.89 5.62
N LEU A 67 -9.38 2.86 5.06
CA LEU A 67 -9.93 3.78 4.08
C LEU A 67 -10.45 3.04 2.85
N SER A 68 -9.72 2.05 2.32
CA SER A 68 -10.17 1.24 1.19
C SER A 68 -11.45 0.46 1.50
N ILE A 69 -11.61 -0.07 2.70
CA ILE A 69 -12.85 -0.75 3.13
C ILE A 69 -14.00 0.25 3.21
N LEU A 70 -13.79 1.42 3.82
CA LEU A 70 -14.81 2.47 3.93
C LEU A 70 -15.23 2.97 2.55
N THR A 71 -14.29 3.23 1.65
CA THR A 71 -14.55 3.61 0.26
C THR A 71 -15.36 2.53 -0.46
N SER A 72 -14.98 1.25 -0.32
CA SER A 72 -15.69 0.15 -0.97
C SER A 72 -17.13 -0.01 -0.45
N TYR A 73 -17.35 0.20 0.84
CA TYR A 73 -18.67 0.14 1.45
C TYR A 73 -19.55 1.35 1.07
N PHE A 74 -19.04 2.58 1.22
CA PHE A 74 -19.84 3.79 1.02
C PHE A 74 -19.97 4.24 -0.45
N LEU A 75 -18.92 4.07 -1.26
CA LEU A 75 -18.92 4.58 -2.65
C LEU A 75 -19.29 3.49 -3.67
N LEU A 76 -18.85 2.26 -3.45
CA LEU A 76 -19.05 1.15 -4.40
C LEU A 76 -20.19 0.21 -3.97
N ASN A 77 -20.77 0.43 -2.78
CA ASN A 77 -21.86 -0.37 -2.22
C ASN A 77 -21.54 -1.88 -2.21
N VAL A 78 -20.27 -2.23 -2.05
CA VAL A 78 -19.80 -3.61 -1.98
C VAL A 78 -20.04 -4.11 -0.56
N LEU A 79 -20.64 -5.30 -0.43
CA LEU A 79 -20.86 -6.00 0.84
C LEU A 79 -19.55 -6.58 1.39
N VAL A 80 -18.55 -5.72 1.62
CA VAL A 80 -17.22 -6.14 2.08
C VAL A 80 -17.32 -6.84 3.44
N LEU A 81 -18.23 -6.38 4.31
CA LEU A 81 -18.43 -6.91 5.67
C LEU A 81 -19.05 -8.33 5.71
N TRP A 82 -19.43 -8.90 4.57
CA TRP A 82 -20.04 -10.24 4.50
C TRP A 82 -19.01 -11.37 4.54
N ASP A 83 -17.74 -11.09 4.24
CA ASP A 83 -16.62 -12.03 4.44
C ASP A 83 -15.48 -11.36 5.25
N PRO A 84 -15.61 -11.31 6.59
CA PRO A 84 -14.59 -10.72 7.45
C PRO A 84 -13.26 -11.50 7.42
N ALA A 85 -13.30 -12.81 7.13
CA ALA A 85 -12.11 -13.64 7.04
C ALA A 85 -11.28 -13.30 5.79
N GLY A 86 -11.94 -13.11 4.65
CA GLY A 86 -11.32 -12.66 3.40
C GLY A 86 -10.69 -11.27 3.52
N ILE A 87 -11.39 -10.32 4.16
CA ILE A 87 -10.84 -8.98 4.45
C ILE A 87 -9.60 -9.09 5.34
N GLY A 88 -9.71 -9.83 6.45
CA GLY A 88 -8.62 -9.97 7.41
C GLY A 88 -7.35 -10.48 6.74
N ARG A 89 -7.47 -11.53 5.93
CA ARG A 89 -6.35 -12.08 5.16
C ARG A 89 -5.76 -11.07 4.18
N SER A 90 -6.60 -10.30 3.48
CA SER A 90 -6.17 -9.27 2.53
C SER A 90 -5.42 -8.13 3.23
N MET A 91 -5.91 -7.68 4.38
CA MET A 91 -5.23 -6.69 5.22
C MET A 91 -3.89 -7.20 5.74
N THR A 92 -3.82 -8.46 6.18
CA THR A 92 -2.56 -9.07 6.60
C THR A 92 -1.54 -9.06 5.47
N TRP A 93 -1.93 -9.48 4.26
CA TRP A 93 -1.04 -9.44 3.08
C TRP A 93 -0.57 -8.02 2.75
N ALA A 94 -1.48 -7.05 2.79
CA ALA A 94 -1.16 -5.65 2.55
C ALA A 94 -0.13 -5.10 3.55
N VAL A 95 -0.33 -5.38 4.85
CA VAL A 95 0.60 -4.97 5.92
C VAL A 95 1.96 -5.66 5.77
N LEU A 96 1.97 -6.98 5.55
CA LEU A 96 3.20 -7.75 5.35
C LEU A 96 4.00 -7.23 4.16
N LEU A 97 3.33 -6.99 3.03
CA LEU A 97 3.96 -6.46 1.83
C LEU A 97 4.53 -5.06 2.05
N THR A 98 3.80 -4.18 2.74
CA THR A 98 4.28 -2.83 3.08
C THR A 98 5.51 -2.89 3.98
N LEU A 99 5.50 -3.75 5.01
CA LEU A 99 6.63 -3.95 5.92
C LEU A 99 7.84 -4.53 5.21
N LEU A 100 7.65 -5.52 4.34
CA LEU A 100 8.72 -6.13 3.55
C LEU A 100 9.39 -5.08 2.67
N VAL A 101 8.61 -4.24 1.98
CA VAL A 101 9.15 -3.14 1.18
C VAL A 101 9.88 -2.12 2.05
N ALA A 102 9.38 -1.82 3.25
CA ALA A 102 10.07 -0.93 4.18
C ALA A 102 11.43 -1.52 4.62
N ILE A 103 11.49 -2.82 4.94
CA ILE A 103 12.74 -3.53 5.28
C ILE A 103 13.74 -3.45 4.12
N ILE A 104 13.32 -3.81 2.90
CA ILE A 104 14.19 -3.74 1.71
C ILE A 104 14.69 -2.31 1.50
N THR A 105 13.81 -1.32 1.62
CA THR A 105 14.17 0.08 1.39
C THR A 105 15.14 0.61 2.45
N VAL A 106 14.97 0.23 3.73
CA VAL A 106 15.92 0.55 4.81
C VAL A 106 17.26 -0.10 4.53
N TYR A 107 17.28 -1.40 4.20
CA TYR A 107 18.50 -2.13 3.90
C TYR A 107 19.28 -1.50 2.73
N MET A 108 18.59 -1.18 1.63
CA MET A 108 19.21 -0.47 0.50
C MET A 108 19.79 0.89 0.90
N LYS A 109 19.09 1.64 1.75
CA LYS A 109 19.53 2.96 2.21
C LYS A 109 20.78 2.87 3.09
N GLN A 110 20.81 1.91 4.01
CA GLN A 110 21.97 1.67 4.88
C GLN A 110 23.18 1.15 4.09
N ARG A 111 22.95 0.28 3.10
CA ARG A 111 24.01 -0.20 2.19
C ARG A 111 24.62 0.95 1.37
N LYS A 112 23.79 1.86 0.86
CA LYS A 112 24.26 3.07 0.15
C LYS A 112 24.97 4.07 1.06
N ALA A 113 24.59 4.13 2.34
CA ALA A 113 25.23 5.01 3.31
C ALA A 113 26.56 4.44 3.86
N GLY A 114 26.93 3.21 3.50
CA GLY A 114 28.14 2.55 4.02
C GLY A 114 28.06 2.21 5.51
N THR A 115 26.86 2.21 6.11
CA THR A 115 26.66 1.95 7.56
C THR A 115 26.37 0.48 7.88
N LEU A 116 26.26 -0.38 6.87
CA LEU A 116 26.29 -1.83 7.03
C LEU A 116 27.73 -2.28 6.84
N VAL A 117 28.44 -2.49 7.95
CA VAL A 117 29.69 -3.24 8.02
C VAL A 117 29.36 -4.70 8.28
#